data_AF-A0A9D3XZ00-F1
#
_entry.id   AF-A0A9D3XZ00-F1
#
_cell.length_a   1.000
_cell.length_b   1.000
_cell.length_c   1.000
_cell.angle_alpha   90.00
_cell.angle_beta   90.00
_cell.angle_gamma   90.00
#
_symmetry.space_group_name_H-M   'P 1'
#
loop_
_entity.id
_entity.type
_entity.pdbx_description
1 polymer ?
#
loop_
_entity_poly.entity_id
_entity_poly.type
_entity_poly.pdbx_seq_one_letter_code
_entity_poly.pdbx_strand_id
1 'polypeptide(L)'
;YANKVLLSLFTLEMLLKLYALGLQGYFVSFFNRFDCFVVCGGILETVLVELQLMEPLGISVLRCVRLLRIFKVTRHWASLSNLVASLLNSMKSIASLLLLLFLFIIIFSLLGMQLFGGKFNFDETQTKRSTFDTFPQALLTVFQILTGEDWNAVMYDGIMAYGGPSFPGMLVCVYFIILFICGNYILLNVFLAIAVDNLADGDNINSSKEESRKGKAVDEAQGSGS
;
A
#
# COMPACT_ATOMS: atom_id res chain seq x y z
N TYR A 1 27.77 -17.18 -2.46
CA TYR A 1 27.44 -18.62 -2.40
C TYR A 1 26.03 -18.89 -1.88
N ALA A 2 25.64 -18.43 -0.68
CA ALA A 2 24.30 -18.66 -0.11
C ALA A 2 23.13 -18.33 -1.07
N ASN A 3 23.17 -17.17 -1.75
CA ASN A 3 22.11 -16.77 -2.69
C ASN A 3 21.90 -17.75 -3.86
N LYS A 4 22.99 -18.29 -4.42
CA LYS A 4 22.94 -19.26 -5.52
C LYS A 4 22.38 -20.61 -5.02
N VAL A 5 22.80 -21.06 -3.83
CA VAL A 5 22.30 -22.30 -3.20
C VAL A 5 20.82 -22.21 -2.84
N LEU A 6 20.39 -21.11 -2.22
CA LEU A 6 18.97 -20.91 -1.89
C LEU A 6 18.10 -20.83 -3.14
N LEU A 7 18.59 -20.15 -4.20
CA LEU A 7 17.89 -20.08 -5.46
C LEU A 7 17.76 -21.45 -6.13
N SER A 8 18.82 -22.27 -6.12
CA SER A 8 18.75 -23.62 -6.68
C SER A 8 17.76 -24.49 -5.91
N LEU A 9 17.74 -24.42 -4.57
CA LEU A 9 16.76 -25.15 -3.76
C LEU A 9 15.32 -24.72 -4.07
N PHE A 10 15.06 -23.41 -4.17
CA PHE A 10 13.72 -22.92 -4.54
C PHE A 10 13.32 -23.28 -5.97
N THR A 11 14.27 -23.31 -6.89
CA THR A 11 14.02 -23.75 -8.27
C THR A 11 13.63 -25.22 -8.30
N LEU A 12 14.31 -26.07 -7.53
CA LEU A 12 13.97 -27.48 -7.39
C LEU A 12 12.59 -27.67 -6.75
N GLU A 13 12.27 -26.96 -5.66
CA GLU A 13 10.95 -26.99 -5.03
C GLU A 13 9.84 -26.61 -6.04
N MET A 14 10.07 -25.54 -6.81
CA MET A 14 9.14 -25.07 -7.84
C MET A 14 8.92 -26.11 -8.94
N LEU A 15 10.00 -26.71 -9.48
CA LEU A 15 9.93 -27.73 -10.52
C LEU A 15 9.21 -29.00 -10.04
N LEU A 16 9.49 -29.45 -8.81
CA LEU A 16 8.80 -30.59 -8.20
C LEU A 16 7.30 -30.34 -8.08
N LYS A 17 6.89 -29.14 -7.63
CA LYS A 17 5.47 -28.75 -7.55
C LYS A 17 4.81 -28.67 -8.91
N LEU A 18 5.51 -28.12 -9.91
CA LEU A 18 5.00 -28.02 -11.28
C LEU A 18 4.75 -29.41 -11.88
N TYR A 19 5.68 -30.35 -11.63
CA TYR A 19 5.56 -31.74 -12.09
C TYR A 19 4.43 -32.49 -11.36
N ALA A 20 4.36 -32.37 -10.03
CA ALA A 20 3.38 -33.11 -9.22
C ALA A 20 1.94 -32.60 -9.36
N LEU A 21 1.73 -31.28 -9.48
CA LEU A 21 0.40 -30.66 -9.58
C LEU A 21 -0.07 -30.47 -11.03
N GLY A 22 0.84 -30.61 -12.00
CA GLY A 22 0.64 -30.21 -13.38
C GLY A 22 0.63 -28.68 -13.56
N LEU A 23 0.79 -28.24 -14.81
CA LEU A 23 0.82 -26.80 -15.16
C LEU A 23 -0.45 -26.07 -14.69
N GLN A 24 -1.63 -26.60 -15.01
CA GLN A 24 -2.88 -25.95 -14.65
C GLN A 24 -3.09 -25.90 -13.13
N GLY A 25 -2.83 -27.00 -12.42
CA GLY A 25 -2.97 -27.06 -10.96
C GLY A 25 -2.01 -26.13 -10.22
N TYR A 26 -0.76 -26.00 -10.70
CA TYR A 26 0.22 -25.10 -10.10
C TYR A 26 -0.21 -23.64 -10.16
N PHE A 27 -0.69 -23.19 -11.32
CA PHE A 27 -1.11 -21.81 -11.54
C PHE A 27 -2.47 -21.47 -10.95
N VAL A 28 -3.20 -22.35 -10.28
CA VAL A 28 -4.43 -21.95 -9.56
C VAL A 28 -4.10 -21.22 -8.26
N SER A 29 -3.06 -21.65 -7.53
CA SER A 29 -2.72 -21.09 -6.21
C SER A 29 -1.95 -19.76 -6.31
N PHE A 30 -2.44 -18.72 -5.63
CA PHE A 30 -1.78 -17.40 -5.56
C PHE A 30 -0.34 -17.49 -5.06
N PHE A 31 -0.10 -18.27 -4.01
CA PHE A 31 1.23 -18.44 -3.44
C PHE A 31 2.20 -19.14 -4.39
N ASN A 32 1.73 -20.08 -5.21
CA ASN A 32 2.56 -20.74 -6.21
C ASN A 32 2.89 -19.79 -7.38
N ARG A 33 1.94 -18.94 -7.81
CA ARG A 33 2.21 -17.87 -8.79
C ARG A 33 3.30 -16.91 -8.30
N PHE A 34 3.21 -16.49 -7.04
CA PHE A 34 4.20 -15.62 -6.40
C PHE A 34 5.57 -16.30 -6.29
N ASP A 35 5.61 -17.58 -5.90
CA ASP A 35 6.83 -18.38 -5.80
C ASP A 35 7.55 -18.45 -7.16
N CYS A 36 6.81 -18.76 -8.23
CA CYS A 36 7.32 -18.76 -9.60
C CYS A 36 7.92 -17.40 -10.00
N PHE A 37 7.22 -16.30 -9.73
CA PHE A 37 7.72 -14.95 -10.01
C PHE A 37 9.06 -14.67 -9.31
N VAL A 38 9.17 -15.02 -8.03
CA VAL A 38 10.39 -14.80 -7.23
C VAL A 38 11.55 -15.67 -7.71
N VAL A 39 11.29 -16.92 -8.11
CA VAL A 39 12.31 -17.83 -8.67
C VAL A 39 12.79 -17.33 -10.03
N CYS A 40 11.87 -17.01 -10.95
CA CYS A 40 12.19 -16.46 -12.27
C CYS A 40 13.00 -15.16 -12.18
N GLY A 41 12.58 -14.23 -11.32
CA GLY A 41 13.32 -12.97 -11.09
C GLY A 41 14.73 -13.21 -10.52
N GLY A 42 14.89 -14.19 -9.63
CA GLY A 42 16.19 -14.57 -9.07
C GLY A 42 17.13 -15.22 -10.10
N ILE A 43 16.60 -16.07 -11.00
CA ILE A 43 17.38 -16.67 -12.09
C ILE A 43 17.81 -15.58 -13.07
N LEU A 44 16.87 -14.72 -13.49
CA LEU A 44 17.13 -13.60 -14.39
C LEU A 44 18.22 -12.69 -13.84
N GLU A 45 18.14 -12.31 -12.56
CA GLU A 45 19.19 -11.52 -11.91
C GLU A 45 20.55 -12.21 -11.96
N THR A 46 20.60 -13.51 -11.62
CA THR A 46 21.87 -14.26 -11.60
C THR A 46 22.51 -14.29 -12.99
N VAL A 47 21.71 -14.52 -14.02
CA VAL A 47 22.16 -14.53 -15.42
C VAL A 47 22.64 -13.15 -15.87
N LEU A 48 21.87 -12.08 -15.60
CA LEU A 48 22.24 -10.71 -16.00
C LEU A 48 23.54 -10.23 -15.35
N VAL A 49 23.75 -10.56 -14.07
CA VAL A 49 24.97 -10.20 -13.34
C VAL A 49 26.17 -10.97 -13.86
N GLU A 50 26.02 -12.26 -14.17
CA GLU A 50 27.11 -13.13 -14.63
C GLU A 50 27.52 -12.84 -16.08
N LEU A 51 26.57 -12.42 -16.93
CA LEU A 51 26.83 -11.99 -18.30
C LEU A 51 27.26 -10.51 -18.42
N GLN A 52 27.35 -9.77 -17.30
CA GLN A 52 27.72 -8.34 -17.27
C GLN A 52 26.86 -7.45 -18.19
N LEU A 53 25.59 -7.81 -18.40
CA LEU A 53 24.69 -7.12 -19.33
C LEU A 53 23.96 -5.91 -18.72
N MET A 54 24.27 -5.51 -17.48
CA MET A 54 23.48 -4.53 -16.74
C MET A 54 24.34 -3.47 -16.05
N GLU A 55 23.85 -2.22 -16.08
CA GLU A 55 24.45 -1.09 -15.38
C GLU A 55 24.33 -1.21 -13.84
N PRO A 56 25.20 -0.52 -13.07
CA PRO A 56 25.23 -0.59 -11.60
C PRO A 56 23.89 -0.29 -10.91
N LEU A 57 23.07 0.61 -11.49
CA LEU A 57 21.75 0.95 -10.98
C LEU A 57 20.76 -0.22 -11.14
N GLY A 58 20.77 -0.89 -12.30
CA GLY A 58 19.92 -2.06 -12.55
C GLY A 58 20.22 -3.21 -11.60
N ILE A 59 21.51 -3.45 -11.32
CA ILE A 59 21.95 -4.45 -10.34
C ILE A 59 21.41 -4.15 -8.94
N SER A 60 21.34 -2.88 -8.55
CA SER A 60 20.84 -2.48 -7.22
C SER A 60 19.34 -2.75 -7.07
N VAL A 61 18.54 -2.46 -8.09
CA VAL A 61 17.10 -2.75 -8.10
C VAL A 61 16.83 -4.26 -8.09
N LEU A 62 17.58 -5.05 -8.87
CA LEU A 62 17.42 -6.50 -8.88
C LEU A 62 17.78 -7.15 -7.54
N ARG A 63 18.72 -6.58 -6.78
CA ARG A 63 18.96 -7.03 -5.40
C ARG A 63 17.73 -6.86 -4.50
N CYS A 64 16.90 -5.85 -4.72
CA CYS A 64 15.66 -5.65 -3.97
C CYS A 64 14.63 -6.75 -4.26
N VAL A 65 14.62 -7.36 -5.45
CA VAL A 65 13.75 -8.51 -5.77
C VAL A 65 14.02 -9.69 -4.83
N ARG A 66 15.25 -9.85 -4.34
CA ARG A 66 15.57 -10.89 -3.36
C ARG A 66 14.82 -10.71 -2.04
N LEU A 67 14.50 -9.48 -1.66
CA LEU A 67 13.69 -9.20 -0.46
C LEU A 67 12.30 -9.80 -0.59
N LEU A 68 11.77 -9.96 -1.81
CA LEU A 68 10.46 -10.59 -2.02
C LEU A 68 10.40 -12.03 -1.52
N ARG A 69 11.55 -12.71 -1.41
CA ARG A 69 11.64 -14.08 -0.85
C ARG A 69 11.16 -14.14 0.61
N ILE A 70 11.26 -13.05 1.37
CA ILE A 70 10.76 -13.02 2.76
C ILE A 70 9.26 -13.25 2.82
N PHE A 71 8.51 -12.82 1.80
CA PHE A 71 7.07 -13.05 1.72
C PHE A 71 6.74 -14.53 1.54
N LYS A 72 7.67 -15.42 1.18
CA LYS A 72 7.41 -16.87 1.22
C LYS A 72 7.06 -17.37 2.62
N VAL A 73 7.50 -16.69 3.68
CA VAL A 73 7.14 -17.02 5.07
C VAL A 73 5.64 -16.90 5.29
N THR A 74 4.97 -15.96 4.59
CA THR A 74 3.51 -15.76 4.71
C THR A 74 2.70 -17.02 4.40
N ARG A 75 3.18 -17.91 3.50
CA ARG A 75 2.53 -19.19 3.17
C ARG A 75 2.62 -20.21 4.30
N HIS A 76 3.70 -20.17 5.08
CA HIS A 76 3.97 -21.16 6.13
C HIS A 76 3.35 -20.73 7.46
N TRP A 77 3.06 -19.44 7.64
CA TRP A 77 2.45 -18.87 8.83
C TRP A 77 0.97 -18.63 8.59
N ALA A 78 0.14 -19.62 8.94
CA ALA A 78 -1.32 -19.58 8.72
C ALA A 78 -1.97 -18.29 9.27
N SER A 79 -1.53 -17.81 10.44
CA SER A 79 -2.02 -16.55 11.00
C SER A 79 -1.71 -15.35 10.09
N LEU A 80 -0.49 -15.24 9.56
CA LEU A 80 -0.10 -14.15 8.65
C LEU A 80 -0.82 -14.26 7.30
N SER A 81 -0.98 -15.46 6.76
CA SER A 81 -1.78 -15.70 5.55
C SER A 81 -3.21 -15.25 5.72
N ASN A 82 -3.83 -15.57 6.87
CA ASN A 82 -5.20 -15.17 7.17
C ASN A 82 -5.31 -13.64 7.32
N LEU A 83 -4.35 -12.98 7.99
CA LEU A 83 -4.30 -11.52 8.09
C LEU A 83 -4.22 -10.86 6.71
N VAL A 84 -3.36 -11.34 5.82
CA VAL A 84 -3.23 -10.82 4.45
C VAL A 84 -4.54 -11.04 3.67
N ALA A 85 -5.17 -12.20 3.79
CA ALA A 85 -6.44 -12.48 3.14
C ALA A 85 -7.57 -11.56 3.65
N SER A 86 -7.66 -11.35 4.97
CA SER A 86 -8.61 -10.42 5.57
C SER A 86 -8.39 -8.99 5.08
N LEU A 87 -7.14 -8.50 5.08
CA LEU A 87 -6.81 -7.15 4.57
C LEU A 87 -7.23 -6.97 3.10
N LEU A 88 -6.94 -7.94 2.24
CA LEU A 88 -7.31 -7.88 0.83
C LEU A 88 -8.83 -7.92 0.62
N ASN A 89 -9.57 -8.65 1.45
CA ASN A 89 -11.03 -8.64 1.42
C ASN A 89 -11.60 -7.28 1.87
N SER A 90 -11.09 -6.70 2.96
CA SER A 90 -11.53 -5.38 3.44
C SER A 90 -11.20 -4.26 2.43
N MET A 91 -10.08 -4.36 1.70
CA MET A 91 -9.73 -3.41 0.64
C MET A 91 -10.83 -3.28 -0.43
N LYS A 92 -11.53 -4.37 -0.75
CA LYS A 92 -12.60 -4.35 -1.76
C LYS A 92 -13.78 -3.47 -1.32
N SER A 93 -14.07 -3.43 -0.01
CA SER A 93 -15.16 -2.63 0.56
C SER A 93 -14.87 -1.13 0.50
N ILE A 94 -13.61 -0.74 0.74
CA ILE A 94 -13.22 0.67 0.87
C ILE A 94 -12.57 1.28 -0.38
N ALA A 95 -12.42 0.51 -1.46
CA ALA A 95 -11.76 0.95 -2.69
C ALA A 95 -12.42 2.21 -3.28
N SER A 96 -13.75 2.33 -3.17
CA SER A 96 -14.50 3.52 -3.60
C SER A 96 -14.14 4.78 -2.81
N LEU A 97 -13.93 4.65 -1.49
CA LEU A 97 -13.53 5.76 -0.62
C LEU A 97 -12.06 6.15 -0.86
N LEU A 98 -11.17 5.17 -1.07
CA LEU A 98 -9.79 5.44 -1.45
C LEU A 98 -9.68 6.13 -2.81
N LEU A 99 -10.54 5.75 -3.78
CA LEU A 99 -10.62 6.43 -5.08
C LEU A 99 -11.07 7.89 -4.92
N LEU A 100 -12.08 8.14 -4.08
CA LEU A 100 -12.54 9.49 -3.76
C LEU A 100 -11.43 10.33 -3.12
N LEU A 101 -10.72 9.78 -2.14
CA LEU A 101 -9.57 10.43 -1.50
C LEU A 101 -8.47 10.74 -2.53
N PHE A 102 -8.14 9.79 -3.40
CA PHE A 102 -7.13 9.98 -4.43
C PHE A 102 -7.52 11.05 -5.45
N LEU A 103 -8.80 11.06 -5.87
CA LEU A 103 -9.35 12.12 -6.72
C LEU A 103 -9.26 13.49 -6.03
N PHE A 104 -9.62 13.58 -4.75
CA PHE A 104 -9.49 14.79 -3.96
C PHE A 104 -8.03 15.29 -3.92
N ILE A 105 -7.06 14.39 -3.68
CA ILE A 105 -5.63 14.71 -3.71
C ILE A 105 -5.22 15.25 -5.10
N ILE A 106 -5.67 14.64 -6.20
CA ILE A 106 -5.38 15.12 -7.56
C ILE A 106 -5.95 16.53 -7.79
N ILE A 107 -7.21 16.76 -7.42
CA ILE A 107 -7.87 18.07 -7.61
C ILE A 107 -7.08 19.16 -6.88
N PHE A 108 -6.75 18.94 -5.60
CA PHE A 108 -5.98 19.90 -4.82
C PHE A 108 -4.54 20.04 -5.32
N SER A 109 -3.92 18.96 -5.80
CA SER A 109 -2.57 19.04 -6.38
C SER A 109 -2.55 19.94 -7.61
N LEU A 110 -3.50 19.76 -8.54
CA LEU A 110 -3.61 20.59 -9.74
C LEU A 110 -3.97 22.04 -9.41
N LEU A 111 -4.87 22.26 -8.46
CA LEU A 111 -5.20 23.60 -7.98
C LEU A 111 -3.99 24.28 -7.33
N GLY A 112 -3.24 23.55 -6.50
CA GLY A 112 -2.00 24.02 -5.89
C GLY A 112 -0.93 24.37 -6.93
N MET A 113 -0.80 23.58 -8.00
CA MET A 113 0.10 23.92 -9.12
C MET A 113 -0.31 25.23 -9.80
N GLN A 114 -1.60 25.48 -10.00
CA GLN A 114 -2.08 26.73 -10.60
C GLN A 114 -1.85 27.95 -9.69
N LEU A 115 -1.99 27.77 -8.38
CA LEU A 115 -1.82 28.85 -7.41
C LEU A 115 -0.33 29.13 -7.10
N PHE A 116 0.48 28.07 -6.92
CA PHE A 116 1.81 28.15 -6.32
C PHE A 116 2.96 27.68 -7.22
N GLY A 117 2.68 27.11 -8.40
CA GLY A 117 3.71 26.57 -9.29
C GLY A 117 4.76 27.62 -9.65
N GLY A 118 6.03 27.31 -9.39
CA GLY A 118 7.18 28.17 -9.65
C GLY A 118 7.31 29.38 -8.72
N LYS A 119 6.42 29.55 -7.74
CA LYS A 119 6.41 30.74 -6.89
C LYS A 119 7.28 30.60 -5.64
N PHE A 120 7.59 29.39 -5.16
CA PHE A 120 8.28 29.17 -3.88
C PHE A 120 9.80 29.50 -3.87
N ASN A 121 10.25 30.39 -4.76
CA ASN A 121 11.66 30.71 -5.00
C ASN A 121 12.08 32.03 -4.33
N PHE A 122 11.84 32.18 -3.02
CA PHE A 122 12.15 33.43 -2.29
C PHE A 122 13.55 33.50 -1.70
N ASP A 123 14.18 32.36 -1.43
CA ASP A 123 15.48 32.27 -0.78
C ASP A 123 16.42 31.43 -1.63
N GLU A 124 17.43 32.08 -2.22
CA GLU A 124 18.45 31.41 -3.05
C GLU A 124 19.31 30.43 -2.25
N THR A 125 19.30 30.52 -0.91
CA THR A 125 20.13 29.68 -0.03
C THR A 125 19.42 28.44 0.49
N GLN A 126 18.09 28.33 0.35
CA GLN A 126 17.31 27.21 0.84
C GLN A 126 16.43 26.58 -0.24
N THR A 127 16.74 25.33 -0.58
CA THR A 127 15.88 24.52 -1.45
C THR A 127 14.64 24.05 -0.68
N LYS A 128 13.48 24.60 -1.03
CA LYS A 128 12.20 24.12 -0.52
C LYS A 128 11.89 22.76 -1.12
N ARG A 129 11.65 21.77 -0.26
CA ARG A 129 11.31 20.41 -0.70
C ARG A 129 9.84 20.28 -1.05
N SER A 130 8.95 20.91 -0.29
CA SER A 130 7.50 20.81 -0.47
C SER A 130 6.99 21.95 -1.36
N THR A 131 7.04 21.75 -2.68
CA THR A 131 6.62 22.74 -3.68
C THR A 131 5.51 22.20 -4.60
N PHE A 132 4.97 23.09 -5.43
CA PHE A 132 3.92 22.77 -6.41
C PHE A 132 4.42 22.92 -7.86
N ASP A 133 5.72 22.75 -8.09
CA ASP A 133 6.32 23.00 -9.42
C ASP A 133 6.05 21.88 -10.43
N THR A 134 5.98 20.63 -9.94
CA THR A 134 5.69 19.47 -10.76
C THR A 134 4.56 18.66 -10.15
N PHE A 135 3.84 17.92 -10.98
CA PHE A 135 2.69 17.14 -10.54
C PHE A 135 3.01 16.10 -9.45
N PRO A 136 4.08 15.28 -9.56
CA PRO A 136 4.44 14.36 -8.48
C PRO A 136 4.82 15.07 -7.18
N GLN A 137 5.50 16.21 -7.26
CA GLN A 137 5.87 16.99 -6.07
C GLN A 137 4.65 17.63 -5.40
N ALA A 138 3.70 18.14 -6.20
CA ALA A 138 2.43 18.66 -5.72
C ALA A 138 1.60 17.56 -5.02
N LEU A 139 1.54 16.36 -5.60
CA LEU A 139 0.89 15.19 -4.97
C LEU A 139 1.48 14.87 -3.59
N LEU A 140 2.81 14.82 -3.48
CA LEU A 140 3.49 14.58 -2.21
C LEU A 140 3.26 15.71 -1.20
N THR A 141 3.25 16.96 -1.66
CA THR A 141 3.01 18.13 -0.81
C THR A 141 1.56 18.15 -0.28
N VAL A 142 0.58 17.83 -1.13
CA VAL A 142 -0.82 17.67 -0.70
C VAL A 142 -0.96 16.51 0.28
N PHE A 143 -0.29 15.38 0.03
CA PHE A 143 -0.27 14.25 0.96
C PHE A 143 0.36 14.63 2.31
N GLN A 144 1.48 15.35 2.32
CA GLN A 144 2.10 15.89 3.53
C GLN A 144 1.11 16.75 4.33
N ILE A 145 0.40 17.66 3.67
CA ILE A 145 -0.62 18.51 4.33
C ILE A 145 -1.74 17.65 4.93
N LEU A 146 -2.20 16.61 4.22
CA LEU A 146 -3.21 15.68 4.73
C LEU A 146 -2.76 14.92 5.99
N THR A 147 -1.49 14.52 6.05
CA THR A 147 -0.93 13.87 7.26
C THR A 147 -0.77 14.83 8.44
N GLY A 148 -0.84 16.14 8.20
CA GLY A 148 -0.62 17.17 9.21
C GLY A 148 0.85 17.36 9.60
N GLU A 149 1.78 16.79 8.84
CA GLU A 149 3.21 16.99 9.04
C GLU A 149 3.67 18.31 8.39
N ASP A 150 4.16 19.26 9.18
CA ASP A 150 4.70 20.56 8.71
C ASP A 150 3.80 21.31 7.70
N TRP A 151 2.49 21.11 7.76
CA TRP A 151 1.53 21.74 6.85
C TRP A 151 1.50 23.26 7.00
N ASN A 152 1.80 23.76 8.21
CA ASN A 152 1.91 25.18 8.51
C ASN A 152 3.10 25.82 7.77
N ALA A 153 4.23 25.13 7.64
CA ALA A 153 5.39 25.61 6.91
C ALA A 153 5.07 25.77 5.42
N VAL A 154 4.39 24.79 4.82
CA VAL A 154 3.93 24.89 3.43
C VAL A 154 2.92 26.04 3.26
N MET A 155 2.03 26.24 4.23
CA MET A 155 1.11 27.37 4.23
C MET A 155 1.85 28.71 4.32
N TYR A 156 2.86 28.84 5.18
CA TYR A 156 3.67 30.05 5.31
C TYR A 156 4.40 30.37 4.00
N ASP A 157 4.96 29.37 3.33
CA ASP A 157 5.58 29.54 2.01
C ASP A 157 4.55 29.99 0.96
N GLY A 158 3.31 29.46 1.03
CA GLY A 158 2.17 29.92 0.22
C GLY A 158 1.79 31.39 0.46
N ILE A 159 1.82 31.86 1.70
CA ILE A 159 1.54 33.27 2.05
C ILE A 159 2.67 34.17 1.52
N MET A 160 3.93 33.76 1.74
CA MET A 160 5.10 34.49 1.26
C MET A 160 5.11 34.62 -0.27
N ALA A 161 4.59 33.61 -0.98
CA ALA A 161 4.40 33.63 -2.44
C ALA A 161 3.51 34.75 -2.98
N TYR A 162 2.69 35.34 -2.12
CA TYR A 162 1.77 36.40 -2.47
C TYR A 162 2.09 37.72 -1.75
N GLY A 163 3.37 37.90 -1.37
CA GLY A 163 3.84 39.15 -0.76
C GLY A 163 3.72 39.18 0.76
N GLY A 164 3.73 38.01 1.42
CA GLY A 164 3.74 37.91 2.88
C GLY A 164 2.35 38.13 3.51
N PRO A 165 2.28 38.50 4.81
CA PRO A 165 1.03 38.61 5.57
C PRO A 165 0.22 39.87 5.22
N SER A 166 0.06 40.14 3.93
CA SER A 166 -0.83 41.15 3.36
C SER A 166 -2.19 40.53 3.04
N PHE A 167 -3.22 41.37 2.80
CA PHE A 167 -4.57 40.90 2.45
C PHE A 167 -4.59 39.81 1.36
N PRO A 168 -3.94 39.97 0.18
CA PRO A 168 -3.94 38.94 -0.85
C PRO A 168 -3.22 37.65 -0.41
N GLY A 169 -2.12 37.75 0.35
CA GLY A 169 -1.41 36.58 0.87
C GLY A 169 -2.20 35.81 1.92
N MET A 170 -2.96 36.49 2.78
CA MET A 170 -3.80 35.82 3.78
C MET A 170 -4.99 35.05 3.18
N LEU A 171 -5.51 35.49 2.02
CA LEU A 171 -6.59 34.75 1.33
C LEU A 171 -6.15 33.36 0.89
N VAL A 172 -4.85 33.19 0.61
CA VAL A 172 -4.27 31.91 0.21
C VAL A 172 -4.37 30.85 1.32
N CYS A 173 -4.34 31.26 2.59
CA CYS A 173 -4.50 30.34 3.73
C CYS A 173 -5.78 29.50 3.63
N VAL A 174 -6.83 30.03 3.00
CA VAL A 174 -8.11 29.34 2.81
C VAL A 174 -7.93 28.03 2.04
N TYR A 175 -7.04 28.00 1.04
CA TYR A 175 -6.72 26.76 0.31
C TYR A 175 -6.21 25.67 1.26
N PHE A 176 -5.25 26.01 2.13
CA PHE A 176 -4.64 25.06 3.07
C PHE A 176 -5.62 24.60 4.14
N ILE A 177 -6.44 25.52 4.67
CA ILE A 177 -7.46 25.22 5.68
C ILE A 177 -8.53 24.28 5.12
N ILE A 178 -9.05 24.55 3.91
CA ILE A 178 -10.03 23.69 3.26
C ILE A 178 -9.41 22.32 2.97
N LEU A 179 -8.20 22.30 2.40
CA LEU A 179 -7.48 21.05 2.13
C LEU A 179 -7.34 20.21 3.40
N PHE A 180 -6.91 20.81 4.50
CA PHE A 180 -6.70 20.14 5.77
C PHE A 180 -8.01 19.62 6.38
N ILE A 181 -9.04 20.47 6.48
CA ILE A 181 -10.32 20.10 7.10
C ILE A 181 -11.07 19.07 6.26
N CYS A 182 -11.32 19.37 4.98
CA CYS A 182 -12.06 18.47 4.10
C CYS A 182 -11.31 17.16 3.85
N GLY A 183 -9.99 17.23 3.70
CA GLY A 183 -9.16 16.05 3.49
C GLY A 183 -9.15 15.11 4.70
N ASN A 184 -8.97 15.66 5.91
CA ASN A 184 -9.05 14.86 7.13
C ASN A 184 -10.45 14.31 7.41
N TYR A 185 -11.50 15.04 7.01
CA TYR A 185 -12.87 14.52 7.08
C TYR A 185 -13.07 13.29 6.18
N ILE A 186 -12.54 13.32 4.95
CA ILE A 186 -12.57 12.15 4.05
C ILE A 186 -11.78 10.99 4.66
N LEU A 187 -10.58 11.25 5.21
CA LEU A 187 -9.78 10.23 5.90
C LEU A 187 -10.50 9.61 7.09
N LEU A 188 -11.19 10.42 7.90
CA LEU A 188 -11.99 9.94 9.02
C LEU A 188 -13.12 9.01 8.55
N ASN A 189 -13.80 9.37 7.46
CA ASN A 189 -14.85 8.54 6.87
C ASN A 189 -14.29 7.21 6.34
N VAL A 190 -13.08 7.21 5.75
CA VAL A 190 -12.38 5.98 5.35
C VAL A 190 -12.07 5.11 6.57
N PHE A 191 -11.50 5.69 7.63
CA PHE A 191 -11.19 4.96 8.85
C PHE A 191 -12.44 4.38 9.52
N LEU A 192 -13.52 5.16 9.60
CA LEU A 192 -14.80 4.73 10.15
C LEU A 192 -15.36 3.55 9.36
N ALA A 193 -15.36 3.64 8.02
CA ALA A 193 -15.83 2.56 7.16
C ALA A 193 -15.05 1.26 7.42
N ILE A 194 -13.72 1.33 7.49
CA ILE A 194 -12.87 0.17 7.83
C ILE A 194 -13.21 -0.40 9.20
N ALA A 195 -13.37 0.46 10.21
CA ALA A 195 -13.66 0.02 11.57
C ALA A 195 -15.03 -0.68 11.66
N VAL A 196 -16.06 -0.13 11.00
CA VAL A 196 -17.40 -0.72 10.94
C VAL A 196 -17.37 -2.06 10.21
N ASP A 197 -16.74 -2.14 9.05
CA ASP A 197 -16.65 -3.39 8.28
C ASP A 197 -15.92 -4.49 9.07
N ASN A 198 -14.81 -4.15 9.73
CA ASN A 198 -14.07 -5.12 10.55
C ASN A 198 -14.85 -5.59 11.78
N LEU A 199 -15.64 -4.71 12.41
CA LEU A 199 -16.52 -5.09 13.53
C LEU A 199 -17.65 -6.01 13.06
N ALA A 200 -18.28 -5.69 11.93
CA ALA A 200 -19.34 -6.50 11.35
C ALA A 200 -18.84 -7.90 10.96
N ASP A 201 -17.65 -8.00 10.35
CA ASP A 201 -17.02 -9.29 10.04
C ASP A 201 -16.69 -10.10 11.30
N GLY A 202 -16.23 -9.43 12.37
CA GLY A 202 -15.97 -10.06 13.66
C GLY A 202 -17.22 -10.67 14.31
N ASP A 203 -18.33 -9.95 14.28
CA ASP A 203 -19.62 -10.39 14.83
C ASP A 203 -20.18 -11.58 14.04
N ASN A 204 -20.11 -11.56 12.71
CA ASN A 204 -20.55 -12.66 11.84
C ASN A 204 -19.76 -13.96 12.09
N ILE A 205 -18.46 -13.86 12.36
CA ILE A 205 -17.63 -15.04 12.68
C ILE A 205 -18.01 -15.62 14.04
N ASN A 206 -18.31 -14.78 15.03
CA ASN A 206 -18.67 -15.22 16.37
C ASN A 206 -20.06 -15.89 16.40
N SER A 207 -21.05 -15.32 15.71
CA SER A 207 -22.39 -15.93 15.61
C SER A 207 -22.35 -17.30 14.91
N SER A 208 -21.61 -17.42 13.82
CA SER A 208 -21.43 -18.69 13.08
C SER A 208 -20.77 -19.78 13.95
N LYS A 209 -19.79 -19.41 14.79
CA LYS A 209 -19.15 -20.34 15.74
C LYS A 209 -20.11 -20.77 16.84
N GLU A 210 -20.96 -19.88 17.31
CA GLU A 210 -21.94 -20.18 18.35
C GLU A 210 -23.05 -21.10 17.85
N GLU A 211 -23.55 -20.87 16.62
CA GLU A 211 -24.50 -21.77 15.95
C GLU A 211 -23.90 -23.15 15.71
N SER A 212 -22.64 -23.24 15.25
CA SER A 212 -21.95 -24.52 15.08
C SER A 212 -21.77 -25.28 16.40
N ARG A 213 -21.51 -24.57 17.50
CA ARG A 213 -21.44 -25.18 18.85
C ARG A 213 -22.81 -25.68 19.31
N LYS A 214 -23.88 -24.91 19.09
CA LYS A 214 -25.26 -25.33 19.43
C LYS A 214 -25.68 -26.55 18.61
N GLY A 215 -25.39 -26.59 17.32
CA GLY A 215 -25.69 -27.74 16.45
C GLY A 215 -24.98 -29.03 16.93
N LYS A 216 -23.68 -28.95 17.21
CA LYS A 216 -22.93 -30.10 17.75
C LYS A 216 -23.46 -30.62 19.08
N ALA A 217 -23.87 -29.73 19.98
CA ALA A 217 -24.46 -30.12 21.26
C ALA A 217 -25.81 -30.85 21.10
N VAL A 218 -26.60 -30.49 20.09
CA VAL A 218 -27.87 -31.16 19.77
C VAL A 218 -27.62 -32.55 19.18
N ASP A 219 -26.65 -32.68 18.27
CA ASP A 219 -26.30 -33.97 17.65
C ASP A 219 -25.73 -34.96 18.69
N GLU A 220 -24.88 -34.49 19.62
CA GLU A 220 -24.36 -35.32 20.71
C GLU A 220 -25.47 -35.81 21.66
N ALA A 221 -26.47 -34.96 21.95
CA ALA A 221 -27.60 -35.33 22.79
C ALA A 221 -28.54 -36.36 22.12
N GLN A 222 -28.62 -36.37 20.79
CA GLN A 222 -29.43 -37.34 20.04
C GLN A 222 -28.67 -38.66 19.80
N GLY A 223 -27.34 -38.62 19.67
CA GLY A 223 -26.50 -39.81 19.47
C GLY A 223 -26.29 -40.66 20.72
N SER A 224 -26.38 -40.10 21.93
CA SER A 224 -26.25 -40.85 23.19
C SER A 224 -27.51 -41.61 23.63
N GLY A 225 -28.60 -41.50 22.87
CA GLY A 225 -29.90 -42.12 23.16
C GLY A 225 -30.19 -43.42 22.39
N SER A 226 -29.22 -43.96 21.63
CA SER A 226 -29.31 -45.23 20.91
C SER A 226 -28.43 -46.31 21.52
#